data_AF-A0A9W9ZYL7-F1
#
_entry.id   AF-A0A9W9ZYL7-F1
#
_cell.length_a   1.000
_cell.length_b   1.000
_cell.length_c   1.000
_cell.angle_alpha   90.00
_cell.angle_beta   90.00
_cell.angle_gamma   90.00
#
_symmetry.space_group_name_H-M   'P 1'
#
loop_
_entity.id
_entity.type
_entity.pdbx_description
1 polymer ?
#
loop_
_entity_poly.entity_id
_entity_poly.type
_entity_poly.pdbx_seq_one_letter_code
_entity_poly.pdbx_strand_id
1 'polypeptide(L)'
;MQLGDWHTGVKILELLFRRFYSGSASDDHCTMFADRNLINRRNVREDPHTAYRADRDFMSLEVTARVVAAAFHVLGLQSRQDKPKNFPIPENLASQSKLHQLQFLHKAAAKIVDDVVIDETMMNGSLEEMVSMQERQEILEEALDAPSALHSSSTPPSKDADDMFNYNAALLSEGLYFLNFVDAVSEGDGGRIIRQYKYLMLLCKADGPHSTKYALESLYQLLLANSLSEKEAEIFVWNRTVKQSRWTWKEYLP
;
A
#
# COMPACT_ATOMS: atom_id res chain seq x y z
N MET A 1 13.54 -5.18 15.60
CA MET A 1 13.41 -4.21 14.49
C MET A 1 14.63 -3.29 14.52
N GLN A 2 15.37 -3.17 13.41
CA GLN A 2 16.44 -2.17 13.29
C GLN A 2 15.83 -0.76 13.37
N LEU A 3 16.59 0.21 13.88
CA LEU A 3 16.14 1.60 13.97
C LEU A 3 15.70 2.14 12.60
N GLY A 4 16.41 1.74 11.53
CA GLY A 4 16.06 2.08 10.15
C GLY A 4 14.66 1.62 9.75
N ASP A 5 14.29 0.37 10.03
CA ASP A 5 12.98 -0.17 9.63
C ASP A 5 11.82 0.51 10.39
N TRP A 6 12.04 0.96 11.64
CA TRP A 6 11.06 1.79 12.35
C TRP A 6 10.82 3.10 11.60
N HIS A 7 11.91 3.81 11.25
CA HIS A 7 11.83 5.09 10.54
C HIS A 7 11.19 4.93 9.16
N THR A 8 11.49 3.82 8.48
CA THR A 8 10.86 3.43 7.21
C THR A 8 9.35 3.24 7.38
N GLY A 9 8.91 2.51 8.41
CA GLY A 9 7.48 2.33 8.69
C GLY A 9 6.74 3.64 8.98
N VAL A 10 7.36 4.56 9.71
CA VAL A 10 6.79 5.89 9.96
C VAL A 10 6.76 6.71 8.68
N LYS A 11 7.82 6.65 7.86
CA LYS A 11 7.85 7.39 6.59
C LYS A 11 6.79 6.90 5.60
N ILE A 12 6.58 5.59 5.48
CA ILE A 12 5.49 5.05 4.65
C ILE A 12 4.16 5.61 5.13
N LEU A 13 3.89 5.55 6.44
CA LEU A 13 2.64 6.06 7.01
C LEU A 13 2.47 7.57 6.77
N GLU A 14 3.54 8.36 6.89
CA GLU A 14 3.57 9.79 6.56
C GLU A 14 3.22 10.07 5.10
N LEU A 15 3.77 9.30 4.15
CA LEU A 15 3.45 9.42 2.73
C LEU A 15 1.97 9.14 2.47
N LEU A 16 1.42 8.08 3.08
CA LEU A 16 -0.01 7.74 2.96
C LEU A 16 -0.92 8.82 3.55
N PHE A 17 -0.60 9.34 4.72
CA PHE A 17 -1.41 10.39 5.35
C PHE A 17 -1.39 11.66 4.51
N ARG A 18 -0.25 12.05 3.95
CA ARG A 18 -0.18 13.21 3.05
C ARG A 18 -1.04 13.05 1.80
N ARG A 19 -1.14 11.82 1.28
CA ARG A 19 -1.93 11.52 0.07
C ARG A 19 -3.43 11.40 0.36
N PHE A 20 -3.81 10.76 1.45
CA PHE A 20 -5.19 10.33 1.68
C PHE A 20 -5.90 11.02 2.86
N TYR A 21 -5.17 11.68 3.75
CA TYR A 21 -5.74 12.33 4.93
C TYR A 21 -5.62 13.86 4.81
N SER A 22 -6.76 14.53 4.62
CA SER A 22 -6.83 16.01 4.63
C SER A 22 -8.02 16.50 5.42
N GLY A 23 -7.79 17.50 6.28
CA GLY A 23 -8.87 18.19 6.99
C GLY A 23 -9.83 18.95 6.08
N SER A 24 -9.42 19.27 4.85
CA SER A 24 -10.29 19.88 3.85
C SER A 24 -11.39 18.95 3.34
N ALA A 25 -11.23 17.64 3.54
CA ALA A 25 -12.20 16.61 3.14
C ALA A 25 -13.27 16.36 4.23
N SER A 26 -13.58 17.36 5.06
CA SER A 26 -14.56 17.23 6.15
C SER A 26 -15.98 17.01 5.65
N ASP A 27 -16.29 17.59 4.49
CA ASP A 27 -17.61 17.54 3.86
C ASP A 27 -17.72 16.41 2.83
N ASP A 28 -16.61 15.72 2.55
CA ASP A 28 -16.56 14.59 1.64
C ASP A 28 -17.04 13.29 2.31
N HIS A 29 -17.31 12.27 1.49
CA HIS A 29 -17.67 10.93 1.93
C HIS A 29 -16.62 9.90 1.50
N CYS A 30 -16.48 8.83 2.29
CA CYS A 30 -15.56 7.72 2.00
C CYS A 30 -14.07 8.11 1.89
N THR A 31 -13.68 9.21 2.53
CA THR A 31 -12.28 9.64 2.70
C THR A 31 -11.79 9.27 4.10
N MET A 32 -10.47 9.14 4.29
CA MET A 32 -9.91 8.85 5.62
C MET A 32 -10.32 9.88 6.68
N PHE A 33 -10.42 11.17 6.31
CA PHE A 33 -10.79 12.21 7.26
C PHE A 33 -12.28 12.12 7.65
N ALA A 34 -13.15 11.88 6.67
CA ALA A 34 -14.58 11.65 6.91
C ALA A 34 -14.80 10.40 7.78
N ASP A 35 -14.12 9.30 7.46
CA ASP A 35 -14.17 8.03 8.21
C ASP A 35 -13.74 8.25 9.67
N ARG A 36 -12.59 8.93 9.88
CA ARG A 36 -12.08 9.30 11.21
C ARG A 36 -13.12 10.05 12.05
N ASN A 37 -13.86 10.97 11.45
CA ASN A 37 -14.90 11.74 12.13
C ASN A 37 -16.12 10.87 12.44
N LEU A 38 -16.55 10.03 11.48
CA LEU A 38 -17.67 9.11 11.63
C LEU A 38 -17.49 8.14 12.81
N ILE A 39 -16.30 7.57 12.97
CA ILE A 39 -15.99 6.66 14.08
C ILE A 39 -15.39 7.37 15.31
N ASN A 40 -15.40 8.70 15.34
CA ASN A 40 -14.94 9.55 16.44
C ASN A 40 -13.51 9.23 16.94
N ARG A 41 -12.58 8.93 16.02
CA ARG A 41 -11.17 8.65 16.32
C ARG A 41 -10.36 9.94 16.53
N ARG A 42 -10.66 10.65 17.61
CA ARG A 42 -10.08 11.98 17.90
C ARG A 42 -8.57 11.99 18.16
N ASN A 43 -7.97 10.84 18.46
CA ASN A 43 -6.55 10.68 18.71
C ASN A 43 -5.70 10.59 17.42
N VAL A 44 -6.33 10.38 16.27
CA VAL A 44 -5.66 10.41 14.95
C VAL A 44 -5.24 11.84 14.62
N ARG A 45 -4.00 11.99 14.14
CA ARG A 45 -3.38 13.27 13.77
C ARG A 45 -3.00 13.27 12.30
N GLU A 46 -2.85 14.47 11.74
CA GLU A 46 -2.39 14.63 10.35
C GLU A 46 -0.92 14.24 10.17
N ASP A 47 -0.09 14.45 11.20
CA ASP A 47 1.32 14.06 11.23
C ASP A 47 1.55 12.77 12.04
N PRO A 48 1.84 11.63 11.38
CA PRO A 48 2.11 10.36 12.03
C PRO A 48 3.32 10.35 12.96
N HIS A 49 4.26 11.29 12.87
CA HIS A 49 5.37 11.37 13.82
C HIS A 49 4.89 11.76 15.23
N THR A 50 3.78 12.48 15.33
CA THR A 50 3.22 12.96 16.61
C THR A 50 2.30 11.94 17.28
N ALA A 51 1.67 11.04 16.52
CA ALA A 51 0.71 10.07 17.02
C ALA A 51 0.77 8.70 16.34
N TYR A 52 1.98 8.24 15.99
CA TYR A 52 2.26 7.01 15.22
C TYR A 52 1.37 5.81 15.55
N ARG A 53 1.18 5.49 16.84
CA ARG A 53 0.35 4.34 17.25
C ARG A 53 -1.10 4.52 16.82
N ALA A 54 -1.69 5.68 17.09
CA ALA A 54 -3.07 5.97 16.75
C ALA A 54 -3.27 5.98 15.23
N ASP A 55 -2.33 6.59 14.50
CA ASP A 55 -2.40 6.76 13.05
C ASP A 55 -2.18 5.44 12.31
N ARG A 56 -1.25 4.61 12.80
CA ARG A 56 -1.05 3.24 12.30
C ARG A 56 -2.29 2.39 12.53
N ASP A 57 -2.83 2.39 13.74
CA ASP A 57 -4.01 1.57 14.07
C ASP A 57 -5.24 2.03 13.28
N PHE A 58 -5.33 3.33 12.98
CA PHE A 58 -6.35 3.89 12.09
C PHE A 58 -6.14 3.45 10.64
N MET A 59 -4.93 3.56 10.10
CA MET A 59 -4.61 3.06 8.76
C MET A 59 -4.95 1.57 8.60
N SER A 60 -4.62 0.73 9.59
CA SER A 60 -5.00 -0.69 9.55
C SER A 60 -6.51 -0.91 9.52
N LEU A 61 -7.28 -0.08 10.24
CA LEU A 61 -8.74 -0.13 10.21
C LEU A 61 -9.29 0.28 8.85
N GLU A 62 -8.80 1.38 8.29
CA GLU A 62 -9.19 1.91 6.97
C GLU A 62 -8.99 0.85 5.87
N VAL A 63 -7.79 0.26 5.83
CA VAL A 63 -7.47 -0.80 4.85
C VAL A 63 -8.35 -2.01 5.06
N THR A 64 -8.56 -2.46 6.30
CA THR A 64 -9.41 -3.62 6.60
C THR A 64 -10.86 -3.37 6.16
N ALA A 65 -11.39 -2.18 6.42
CA ALA A 65 -12.74 -1.78 6.00
C ALA A 65 -12.86 -1.80 4.47
N ARG A 66 -11.85 -1.30 3.76
CA ARG A 66 -11.81 -1.27 2.30
C ARG A 66 -11.64 -2.65 1.68
N VAL A 67 -10.87 -3.57 2.30
CA VAL A 67 -10.83 -4.98 1.89
C VAL A 67 -12.24 -5.60 1.97
N VAL A 68 -12.98 -5.34 3.05
CA VAL A 68 -14.35 -5.84 3.19
C VAL A 68 -15.28 -5.21 2.16
N ALA A 69 -15.19 -3.89 1.93
CA ALA A 69 -15.99 -3.21 0.92
C ALA A 69 -15.71 -3.72 -0.51
N ALA A 70 -14.43 -3.91 -0.85
CA ALA A 70 -14.00 -4.50 -2.12
C ALA A 70 -14.54 -5.94 -2.28
N ALA A 71 -14.49 -6.75 -1.22
CA ALA A 71 -15.07 -8.09 -1.24
C ALA A 71 -16.59 -8.06 -1.47
N PHE A 72 -17.30 -7.12 -0.84
CA PHE A 72 -18.74 -6.95 -1.07
C PHE A 72 -19.05 -6.60 -2.53
N HIS A 73 -18.31 -5.62 -3.06
CA HIS A 73 -18.45 -5.18 -4.44
C HIS A 73 -18.16 -6.31 -5.44
N VAL A 74 -16.97 -6.91 -5.36
CA VAL A 74 -16.49 -7.90 -6.33
C VAL A 74 -17.28 -9.21 -6.26
N LEU A 75 -17.59 -9.69 -5.05
CA LEU A 75 -18.30 -10.95 -4.85
C LEU A 75 -19.83 -10.82 -4.99
N GLY A 76 -20.34 -9.58 -5.14
CA GLY A 76 -21.77 -9.31 -5.33
C GLY A 76 -22.61 -9.49 -4.06
N LEU A 77 -22.05 -9.13 -2.90
CA LEU A 77 -22.74 -9.13 -1.60
C LEU A 77 -23.42 -7.78 -1.36
N GLN A 78 -24.67 -7.78 -0.88
CA GLN A 78 -25.38 -6.56 -0.47
C GLN A 78 -25.53 -6.49 1.05
N SER A 79 -25.57 -7.64 1.71
CA SER A 79 -25.67 -7.78 3.16
C SER A 79 -24.67 -8.79 3.71
N ARG A 80 -24.45 -8.76 5.03
CA ARG A 80 -23.58 -9.72 5.74
C ARG A 80 -24.12 -11.15 5.71
N GLN A 81 -25.40 -11.32 5.41
CA GLN A 81 -26.07 -12.62 5.37
C GLN A 81 -26.13 -13.19 3.94
N ASP A 82 -25.75 -12.40 2.94
CA ASP A 82 -25.81 -12.81 1.55
C ASP A 82 -24.73 -13.85 1.23
N LYS A 83 -25.04 -14.71 0.26
CA LYS A 83 -24.02 -15.54 -0.39
C LYS A 83 -23.42 -14.78 -1.58
N PRO A 84 -22.13 -14.96 -1.87
CA PRO A 84 -21.48 -14.32 -3.00
C PRO A 84 -22.17 -14.75 -4.31
N LYS A 85 -22.69 -13.78 -5.06
CA LYS A 85 -23.38 -14.01 -6.34
C LYS A 85 -22.39 -14.21 -7.48
N ASN A 86 -21.32 -13.43 -7.49
CA ASN A 86 -20.31 -13.45 -8.56
C ASN A 86 -19.23 -14.53 -8.32
N PHE A 87 -19.23 -15.17 -7.15
CA PHE A 87 -18.29 -16.23 -6.79
C PHE A 87 -18.96 -17.25 -5.85
N PRO A 88 -19.92 -18.05 -6.35
CA PRO A 88 -20.74 -18.91 -5.52
C PRO A 88 -19.90 -19.98 -4.80
N ILE A 89 -20.22 -20.20 -3.52
CA ILE A 89 -19.55 -21.20 -2.69
C ILE A 89 -20.06 -22.59 -3.07
N PRO A 90 -19.18 -23.54 -3.48
CA PRO A 90 -19.59 -24.92 -3.77
C PRO A 90 -20.18 -25.60 -2.54
N GLU A 91 -21.31 -26.31 -2.70
CA GLU A 91 -22.01 -26.97 -1.58
C GLU A 91 -21.14 -28.01 -0.87
N ASN A 92 -20.25 -28.68 -1.61
CA ASN A 92 -19.34 -29.68 -1.07
C ASN A 92 -18.05 -29.09 -0.48
N LEU A 93 -17.82 -27.77 -0.53
CA LEU A 93 -16.55 -27.16 -0.10
C LEU A 93 -16.19 -27.51 1.35
N ALA A 94 -17.19 -27.50 2.25
CA ALA A 94 -17.00 -27.84 3.67
C ALA A 94 -16.56 -29.29 3.89
N SER A 95 -16.91 -30.19 2.96
CA SER A 95 -16.54 -31.61 3.00
C SER A 95 -15.18 -31.90 2.34
N GLN A 96 -14.61 -30.92 1.62
CA GLN A 96 -13.30 -31.07 0.98
C GLN A 96 -12.16 -30.87 1.99
N SER A 97 -10.94 -31.25 1.59
CA SER A 97 -9.75 -31.06 2.43
C SER A 97 -9.49 -29.58 2.70
N LYS A 98 -8.83 -29.28 3.84
CA LYS A 98 -8.43 -27.92 4.22
C LYS A 98 -7.64 -27.19 3.11
N LEU A 99 -6.85 -27.94 2.35
CA LEU A 99 -6.08 -27.42 1.22
C LEU A 99 -6.99 -26.91 0.10
N HIS A 100 -8.05 -27.64 -0.26
CA HIS A 100 -9.01 -27.19 -1.27
C HIS A 100 -9.83 -25.99 -0.80
N GLN A 101 -10.21 -25.95 0.48
CA GLN A 101 -10.87 -24.80 1.09
C GLN A 101 -9.97 -23.55 1.03
N LEU A 102 -8.69 -23.71 1.36
CA LEU A 102 -7.71 -22.63 1.26
C LEU A 102 -7.50 -22.17 -0.18
N GLN A 103 -7.41 -23.08 -1.14
CA GLN A 103 -7.30 -22.73 -2.56
C GLN A 103 -8.52 -21.95 -3.07
N PHE A 104 -9.72 -22.30 -2.61
CA PHE A 104 -10.93 -21.54 -2.93
C PHE A 104 -10.85 -20.10 -2.40
N LEU A 105 -10.41 -19.93 -1.15
CA LEU A 105 -10.20 -18.59 -0.56
C LEU A 105 -9.13 -17.80 -1.31
N HIS A 106 -8.02 -18.43 -1.71
CA HIS A 106 -6.99 -17.77 -2.53
C HIS A 106 -7.54 -17.29 -3.88
N LYS A 107 -8.40 -18.09 -4.53
CA LYS A 107 -9.04 -17.68 -5.80
C LYS A 107 -9.98 -16.49 -5.60
N ALA A 108 -10.76 -16.48 -4.52
CA ALA A 108 -11.62 -15.34 -4.19
C ALA A 108 -10.80 -14.08 -3.89
N ALA A 109 -9.72 -14.21 -3.12
CA ALA A 109 -8.83 -13.09 -2.80
C ALA A 109 -8.11 -12.56 -4.05
N ALA A 110 -7.60 -13.45 -4.91
CA ALA A 110 -6.98 -13.08 -6.18
C ALA A 110 -7.94 -12.26 -7.04
N LYS A 111 -9.20 -12.70 -7.18
CA LYS A 111 -10.22 -11.94 -7.91
C LYS A 111 -10.41 -10.52 -7.36
N ILE A 112 -10.41 -10.34 -6.04
CA ILE A 112 -10.55 -9.00 -5.44
C ILE A 112 -9.31 -8.13 -5.73
N VAL A 113 -8.12 -8.72 -5.66
CA VAL A 113 -6.86 -8.02 -5.95
C VAL A 113 -6.80 -7.62 -7.43
N ASP A 114 -7.14 -8.53 -8.33
CA ASP A 114 -7.11 -8.30 -9.78
C ASP A 114 -8.14 -7.23 -10.19
N ASP A 115 -9.34 -7.23 -9.58
CA ASP A 115 -10.40 -6.29 -9.95
C ASP A 115 -10.26 -4.89 -9.32
N VAL A 116 -9.56 -4.75 -8.16
CA VAL A 116 -9.56 -3.49 -7.37
C VAL A 116 -8.16 -2.93 -7.09
N VAL A 117 -7.13 -3.78 -6.98
CA VAL A 117 -5.78 -3.38 -6.53
C VAL A 117 -4.80 -3.28 -7.70
N ILE A 118 -4.86 -4.23 -8.63
CA ILE A 118 -4.00 -4.31 -9.82
C ILE A 118 -4.84 -3.89 -11.03
N ASP A 119 -5.29 -2.64 -11.04
CA ASP A 119 -5.80 -2.06 -12.28
C ASP A 119 -4.59 -1.64 -13.13
N GLU A 120 -4.33 -2.39 -14.21
CA GLU A 120 -3.24 -2.12 -15.16
C GLU A 120 -3.30 -0.68 -15.70
N THR A 121 -4.49 -0.10 -15.83
CA THR A 121 -4.65 1.29 -16.32
C THR A 121 -4.22 2.32 -15.26
N MET A 122 -4.48 2.05 -13.98
CA MET A 122 -4.03 2.87 -12.84
C MET A 122 -2.53 2.75 -12.60
N MET A 123 -1.97 1.54 -12.75
CA MET A 123 -0.52 1.32 -12.66
C MET A 123 0.23 2.03 -13.79
N ASN A 124 -0.24 1.92 -15.04
CA ASN A 124 0.38 2.59 -16.18
C ASN A 124 0.29 4.11 -16.07
N GLY A 125 -0.85 4.67 -15.66
CA GLY A 125 -1.00 6.11 -15.39
C GLY A 125 -0.10 6.59 -14.25
N SER A 126 0.01 5.83 -13.17
CA SER A 126 0.92 6.15 -12.04
C SER A 126 2.40 6.04 -12.43
N LEU A 127 2.77 5.05 -13.25
CA LEU A 127 4.13 4.90 -13.80
C LEU A 127 4.48 6.08 -14.72
N GLU A 128 3.55 6.50 -15.56
CA GLU A 128 3.70 7.69 -16.39
C GLU A 128 3.86 8.95 -15.52
N GLU A 129 3.01 9.16 -14.50
CA GLU A 129 3.10 10.31 -13.57
C GLU A 129 4.36 10.28 -12.69
N MET A 130 4.87 9.10 -12.33
CA MET A 130 6.13 8.93 -11.59
C MET A 130 7.38 9.32 -12.39
N VAL A 131 7.28 9.41 -13.72
CA VAL A 131 8.28 10.10 -14.54
C VAL A 131 8.08 11.60 -14.32
N SER A 132 8.98 12.23 -13.58
CA SER A 132 8.81 13.63 -13.21
C SER A 132 8.66 14.51 -14.45
N MET A 133 7.98 15.66 -14.36
CA MET A 133 7.90 16.60 -15.48
C MET A 133 9.29 16.99 -16.01
N GLN A 134 10.33 16.97 -15.17
CA GLN A 134 11.71 17.19 -15.59
C GLN A 134 12.27 16.01 -16.38
N GLU A 135 11.99 14.77 -15.98
CA GLU A 135 12.40 13.56 -16.72
C GLU A 135 11.64 13.45 -18.05
N ARG A 136 10.37 13.86 -18.09
CA ARG A 136 9.60 13.98 -19.34
C ARG A 136 10.18 15.06 -20.25
N GLN A 137 10.62 16.19 -19.70
CA GLN A 137 11.23 17.27 -20.46
C GLN A 137 12.60 16.87 -21.00
N GLU A 138 13.41 16.16 -20.22
CA GLU A 138 14.70 15.60 -20.64
C GLU A 138 14.53 14.52 -21.73
N ILE A 139 13.55 13.62 -21.60
CA ILE A 139 13.23 12.62 -22.64
C ILE A 139 12.72 13.30 -23.92
N LEU A 140 11.94 14.38 -23.80
CA LEU A 140 11.49 15.18 -24.94
C LEU A 140 12.63 15.95 -25.59
N GLU A 141 13.59 16.46 -24.81
CA GLU A 141 14.79 17.14 -25.30
C GLU A 141 15.79 16.18 -25.95
N GLU A 142 15.93 14.96 -25.43
CA GLU A 142 16.76 13.90 -26.00
C GLU A 142 16.14 13.30 -27.28
N ALA A 143 14.81 13.35 -27.42
CA ALA A 143 14.09 12.95 -28.63
C ALA A 143 14.10 14.01 -29.75
N LEU A 144 14.71 15.19 -29.56
CA LEU A 144 14.81 16.25 -30.58
C LEU A 144 15.81 15.94 -31.72
N ASP A 145 16.56 14.83 -31.65
CA ASP A 145 17.47 14.40 -32.72
C ASP A 145 16.83 13.51 -33.81
N ALA A 146 15.51 13.30 -33.77
CA ALA A 146 14.77 12.61 -34.84
C ALA A 146 13.52 13.38 -35.27
N PRO A 147 13.33 13.70 -36.57
CA PRO A 147 12.17 14.46 -36.99
C PRO A 147 10.91 13.58 -37.00
N SER A 148 9.83 14.19 -36.50
CA SER A 148 8.41 13.92 -36.80
C SER A 148 7.80 12.61 -36.30
N ALA A 149 7.05 12.72 -35.20
CA ALA A 149 5.58 12.58 -35.17
C ALA A 149 5.12 12.06 -33.79
N LEU A 150 4.70 12.96 -32.89
CA LEU A 150 3.70 12.61 -31.89
C LEU A 150 3.01 13.89 -31.39
N HIS A 151 1.84 14.16 -31.97
CA HIS A 151 0.85 15.00 -31.33
C HIS A 151 0.50 14.32 -29.99
N SER A 152 0.90 14.95 -28.89
CA SER A 152 0.48 14.55 -27.55
C SER A 152 -1.03 14.75 -27.44
N SER A 153 -1.77 13.65 -27.44
CA SER A 153 -3.12 13.62 -26.90
C SER A 153 -2.99 13.41 -25.39
N SER A 154 -2.70 14.48 -24.65
CA SER A 154 -3.09 14.51 -23.24
C SER A 154 -4.61 14.58 -23.21
N THR A 155 -5.24 13.42 -23.20
CA THR A 155 -6.67 13.35 -22.93
C THR A 155 -6.84 13.66 -21.45
N PRO A 156 -7.47 14.77 -21.05
CA PRO A 156 -7.80 14.99 -19.64
C PRO A 156 -8.65 13.81 -19.15
N PRO A 157 -8.55 13.43 -17.86
CA PRO A 157 -9.38 12.37 -17.32
C PRO A 157 -10.84 12.68 -17.64
N SER A 158 -11.55 11.72 -18.23
CA SER A 158 -12.95 11.92 -18.60
C SER A 158 -13.73 12.29 -17.35
N LYS A 159 -14.65 13.26 -17.44
CA LYS A 159 -15.54 13.68 -16.34
C LYS A 159 -16.43 12.57 -15.76
N ASP A 160 -16.36 11.37 -16.32
CA ASP A 160 -17.14 10.19 -15.95
C ASP A 160 -16.33 9.14 -15.15
N ALA A 161 -15.09 9.44 -14.75
CA ALA A 161 -14.31 8.57 -13.88
C ALA A 161 -14.89 8.59 -12.45
N ASP A 162 -15.11 7.41 -11.85
CA ASP A 162 -15.58 7.30 -10.47
C ASP A 162 -14.42 7.66 -9.52
N ASP A 163 -14.28 8.95 -9.23
CA ASP A 163 -13.22 9.51 -8.38
C ASP A 163 -13.22 8.87 -6.98
N MET A 164 -14.40 8.54 -6.45
CA MET A 164 -14.51 7.88 -5.14
C MET A 164 -13.99 6.45 -5.20
N PHE A 165 -14.36 5.68 -6.22
CA PHE A 165 -13.82 4.34 -6.43
C PHE A 165 -12.30 4.38 -6.60
N ASN A 166 -11.79 5.26 -7.47
CA ASN A 166 -10.36 5.40 -7.75
C ASN A 166 -9.56 5.78 -6.49
N TYR A 167 -10.06 6.74 -5.71
CA TYR A 167 -9.46 7.11 -4.43
C TYR A 167 -9.37 5.90 -3.48
N ASN A 168 -10.47 5.16 -3.34
CA ASN A 168 -10.54 4.03 -2.41
C ASN A 168 -9.72 2.82 -2.89
N ALA A 169 -9.63 2.59 -4.20
CA ALA A 169 -8.76 1.59 -4.81
C ALA A 169 -7.28 1.93 -4.58
N ALA A 170 -6.88 3.19 -4.77
CA ALA A 170 -5.53 3.66 -4.49
C ALA A 170 -5.17 3.52 -3.00
N LEU A 171 -6.06 3.96 -2.10
CA LEU A 171 -5.87 3.81 -0.65
C LEU A 171 -5.77 2.34 -0.23
N LEU A 172 -6.58 1.46 -0.81
CA LEU A 172 -6.49 0.03 -0.56
C LEU A 172 -5.15 -0.54 -1.03
N SER A 173 -4.70 -0.21 -2.23
CA SER A 173 -3.44 -0.69 -2.81
C SER A 173 -2.22 -0.29 -1.98
N GLU A 174 -2.09 1.00 -1.70
CA GLU A 174 -0.96 1.52 -0.92
C GLU A 174 -1.04 1.16 0.57
N GLY A 175 -2.27 1.05 1.09
CA GLY A 175 -2.51 0.56 2.44
C GLY A 175 -2.14 -0.91 2.61
N LEU A 176 -2.42 -1.78 1.63
CA LEU A 176 -1.97 -3.17 1.62
C LEU A 176 -0.43 -3.26 1.55
N TYR A 177 0.22 -2.36 0.80
CA TYR A 177 1.68 -2.22 0.85
C TYR A 177 2.17 -1.92 2.27
N PHE A 178 1.56 -0.96 2.98
CA PHE A 178 1.92 -0.66 4.36
C PHE A 178 1.69 -1.83 5.32
N LEU A 179 0.56 -2.54 5.22
CA LEU A 179 0.30 -3.73 6.04
C LEU A 179 1.31 -4.83 5.77
N ASN A 180 1.67 -5.05 4.50
CA ASN A 180 2.73 -5.98 4.11
C ASN A 180 4.10 -5.58 4.70
N PHE A 181 4.38 -4.28 4.87
CA PHE A 181 5.61 -3.80 5.51
C PHE A 181 5.63 -4.13 6.99
N VAL A 182 4.59 -3.74 7.70
CA VAL A 182 4.46 -3.97 9.15
C VAL A 182 4.49 -5.47 9.46
N ASP A 183 3.79 -6.26 8.66
CA ASP A 183 3.75 -7.72 8.80
C ASP A 183 5.14 -8.35 8.57
N ALA A 184 5.84 -7.98 7.48
CA ALA A 184 7.21 -8.46 7.22
C ALA A 184 8.19 -8.13 8.35
N VAL A 185 8.09 -6.93 8.94
CA VAL A 185 8.88 -6.54 10.11
C VAL A 185 8.53 -7.41 11.33
N SER A 186 7.26 -7.74 11.52
CA SER A 186 6.78 -8.54 12.65
C SER A 186 7.19 -10.02 12.56
N GLU A 187 7.17 -10.59 11.35
CA GLU A 187 7.58 -11.96 11.05
C GLU A 187 9.10 -12.11 10.99
N GLY A 188 9.80 -10.99 10.80
CA GLY A 188 11.23 -10.95 10.57
C GLY A 188 11.63 -11.40 9.15
N ASP A 189 10.74 -11.20 8.18
CA ASP A 189 10.99 -11.52 6.78
C ASP A 189 11.83 -10.42 6.12
N GLY A 190 13.15 -10.57 6.23
CA GLY A 190 14.12 -9.68 5.61
C GLY A 190 13.97 -9.57 4.09
N GLY A 191 13.61 -10.67 3.43
CA GLY A 191 13.41 -10.70 1.98
C GLY A 191 12.24 -9.83 1.54
N ARG A 192 11.10 -9.90 2.25
CA ARG A 192 9.94 -9.02 2.04
C ARG A 192 10.28 -7.57 2.35
N ILE A 193 11.04 -7.29 3.41
CA ILE A 193 11.46 -5.93 3.77
C ILE A 193 12.29 -5.30 2.65
N ILE A 194 13.34 -5.99 2.18
CA ILE A 194 14.20 -5.50 1.09
C ILE A 194 13.41 -5.28 -0.20
N ARG A 195 12.47 -6.17 -0.53
CA ARG A 195 11.58 -5.96 -1.69
C ARG A 195 10.77 -4.68 -1.56
N GLN A 196 10.28 -4.38 -0.36
CA GLN A 196 9.47 -3.18 -0.11
C GLN A 196 10.25 -1.87 -0.16
N TYR A 197 11.56 -1.90 0.12
CA TYR A 197 12.44 -0.75 -0.12
C TYR A 197 12.49 -0.34 -1.60
N LYS A 198 12.29 -1.26 -2.55
CA LYS A 198 12.17 -0.90 -3.98
C LYS A 198 10.96 0.01 -4.23
N TYR A 199 9.81 -0.36 -3.69
CA TYR A 199 8.58 0.42 -3.81
C TYR A 199 8.67 1.74 -3.05
N LEU A 200 9.25 1.73 -1.84
CA LEU A 200 9.46 2.95 -1.06
C LEU A 200 10.32 3.97 -1.81
N MET A 201 11.38 3.50 -2.50
CA MET A 201 12.23 4.37 -3.30
C MET A 201 11.43 5.12 -4.37
N LEU A 202 10.50 4.44 -5.05
CA LEU A 202 9.61 5.04 -6.05
C LEU A 202 8.65 6.06 -5.41
N LEU A 203 8.02 5.70 -4.28
CA LEU A 203 7.14 6.61 -3.55
C LEU A 203 7.88 7.86 -3.05
N CYS A 204 9.10 7.69 -2.54
CA CYS A 204 9.93 8.80 -2.08
C CYS A 204 10.39 9.70 -3.23
N LYS A 205 10.64 9.14 -4.41
CA LYS A 205 10.98 9.91 -5.61
C LYS A 205 9.77 10.74 -6.08
N ALA A 206 8.58 10.13 -6.09
CA ALA A 206 7.33 10.80 -6.46
C ALA A 206 6.95 11.94 -5.50
N ASP A 207 7.21 11.78 -4.20
CA ASP A 207 7.00 12.83 -3.18
C ASP A 207 7.94 14.03 -3.32
N GLY A 208 9.03 13.88 -4.09
CA GLY A 208 9.95 14.97 -4.41
C GLY A 208 10.98 15.27 -3.31
N PRO A 209 11.50 16.51 -3.24
CA PRO A 209 12.71 16.85 -2.48
C PRO A 209 12.65 16.54 -0.97
N HIS A 210 11.45 16.51 -0.39
CA HIS A 210 11.23 16.21 1.03
C HIS A 210 11.52 14.76 1.41
N SER A 211 11.63 13.86 0.42
CA SER A 211 11.83 12.43 0.62
C SER A 211 13.14 11.89 0.03
N THR A 212 14.00 12.76 -0.53
CA THR A 212 15.30 12.37 -1.13
C THR A 212 16.17 11.55 -0.18
N LYS A 213 16.23 11.92 1.11
CA LYS A 213 16.98 11.16 2.13
C LYS A 213 16.49 9.71 2.23
N TYR A 214 15.19 9.48 2.18
CA TYR A 214 14.59 8.15 2.29
C TYR A 214 14.68 7.37 0.97
N ALA A 215 14.70 8.05 -0.18
CA ALA A 215 15.01 7.44 -1.46
C ALA A 215 16.47 6.92 -1.50
N LEU A 216 17.42 7.74 -1.05
CA LEU A 216 18.83 7.35 -0.94
C LEU A 216 19.04 6.21 0.07
N GLU A 217 18.37 6.27 1.21
CA GLU A 217 18.39 5.17 2.18
C GLU A 217 17.86 3.88 1.52
N SER A 218 16.73 3.95 0.81
CA SER A 218 16.18 2.79 0.10
C SER A 218 17.15 2.22 -0.93
N LEU A 219 17.81 3.07 -1.72
CA LEU A 219 18.85 2.66 -2.66
C LEU A 219 20.02 1.98 -1.94
N TYR A 220 20.47 2.54 -0.81
CA TYR A 220 21.55 1.97 -0.01
C TYR A 220 21.20 0.58 0.52
N GLN A 221 19.98 0.39 1.04
CA GLN A 221 19.49 -0.91 1.49
C GLN A 221 19.47 -1.95 0.35
N LEU A 222 19.10 -1.53 -0.87
CA LEU A 222 19.12 -2.39 -2.05
C LEU A 222 20.53 -2.75 -2.49
N LEU A 223 21.47 -1.80 -2.49
CA LEU A 223 22.87 -2.05 -2.81
C LEU A 223 23.49 -3.06 -1.83
N LEU A 224 23.30 -2.87 -0.52
CA LEU A 224 23.79 -3.81 0.48
C LEU A 224 23.21 -5.22 0.31
N ALA A 225 21.94 -5.33 -0.05
CA ALA A 225 21.31 -6.64 -0.27
C ALA A 225 21.79 -7.36 -1.55
N ASN A 226 22.35 -6.64 -2.54
CA ASN A 226 22.67 -7.21 -3.86
C ASN A 226 24.16 -7.16 -4.24
N SER A 227 24.97 -6.32 -3.59
CA SER A 227 26.37 -6.05 -3.97
C SER A 227 27.39 -6.59 -2.96
N LEU A 228 26.96 -7.06 -1.79
CA LEU A 228 27.85 -7.73 -0.83
C LEU A 228 28.14 -9.18 -1.27
N SER A 229 29.09 -9.84 -0.60
CA SER A 229 29.24 -11.30 -0.77
C SER A 229 27.95 -12.01 -0.34
N GLU A 230 27.68 -13.20 -0.89
CA GLU A 230 26.46 -13.97 -0.61
C GLU A 230 26.20 -14.11 0.90
N LYS A 231 27.25 -14.44 1.66
CA LYS A 231 27.19 -14.59 3.12
C LYS A 231 26.86 -13.26 3.82
N GLU A 232 27.48 -12.16 3.41
CA GLU A 232 27.24 -10.85 4.00
C GLU A 232 25.85 -10.31 3.66
N ALA A 233 25.38 -10.53 2.44
CA ALA A 233 24.03 -10.19 2.00
C ALA A 233 23.00 -10.99 2.81
N GLU A 234 23.21 -12.29 3.02
CA GLU A 234 22.33 -13.13 3.84
C GLU A 234 22.26 -12.60 5.29
N ILE A 235 23.41 -12.32 5.91
CA ILE A 235 23.49 -11.73 7.25
C ILE A 235 22.76 -10.39 7.29
N PHE A 236 22.96 -9.53 6.30
CA PHE A 236 22.33 -8.22 6.23
C PHE A 236 20.80 -8.31 6.09
N VAL A 237 20.30 -9.19 5.22
CA VAL A 237 18.88 -9.40 4.97
C VAL A 237 18.19 -9.95 6.22
N TRP A 238 18.77 -10.95 6.88
CA TRP A 238 18.09 -11.69 7.94
C TRP A 238 18.37 -11.16 9.36
N ASN A 239 19.42 -10.36 9.58
CA ASN A 239 19.67 -9.69 10.89
C ASN A 239 19.04 -8.30 11.02
N ARG A 240 17.96 -8.03 10.30
CA ARG A 240 17.21 -6.76 10.37
C ARG A 240 16.26 -6.70 11.55
N THR A 241 15.72 -7.83 11.96
CA THR A 241 14.62 -7.91 12.91
C THR A 241 15.03 -8.72 14.13
N VAL A 242 15.45 -8.02 15.19
CA VAL A 242 15.58 -8.67 16.50
C VAL A 242 14.17 -9.02 17.00
N LYS A 243 13.85 -10.31 17.14
CA LYS A 243 12.73 -10.77 17.99
C LYS A 243 13.07 -10.36 19.41
N GLN A 244 12.40 -9.34 19.94
CA GLN A 244 12.31 -9.22 21.40
C GLN A 244 11.48 -10.42 21.86
N SER A 245 12.10 -11.32 22.61
CA SER A 245 11.41 -12.43 23.26
C SER A 245 10.28 -11.90 24.13
N ARG A 246 9.04 -12.34 23.84
CA ARG A 246 7.85 -12.29 24.73
C ARG A 246 7.59 -10.96 25.46
N TRP A 247 6.79 -10.09 24.85
CA TRP A 247 5.79 -9.33 25.61
C TRP A 247 4.51 -10.17 25.66
N THR A 248 4.34 -10.93 26.74
CA THR A 248 3.09 -11.62 27.03
C THR A 248 2.02 -10.59 27.39
N TRP A 249 1.03 -10.39 26.52
CA TRP A 249 -0.13 -9.52 26.72
C TRP A 249 -1.12 -10.06 27.77
N LYS A 250 -0.66 -10.44 28.97
CA LYS A 250 -1.53 -10.99 30.03
C LYS A 250 -1.58 -10.21 31.34
N GLU A 251 -0.88 -9.10 31.47
CA GLU A 251 -0.99 -8.28 32.67
C GLU A 251 -1.06 -6.83 32.20
N TYR A 252 -2.27 -6.29 32.07
CA TYR A 252 -2.64 -4.87 32.22
C TYR A 252 -4.13 -4.75 31.86
N LEU A 253 -4.98 -5.30 32.73
CA LEU A 253 -6.30 -4.75 33.02
C LEU A 253 -6.31 -4.43 34.52
N PRO A 254 -6.70 -3.22 34.95
CA PRO A 254 -7.15 -3.03 36.32
C PRO A 254 -8.43 -3.82 36.60
#